data_AF-G8RSR0-F1
#
_entry.id   AF-G8RSR0-F1
#
_cell.length_a   1.000
_cell.length_b   1.000
_cell.length_c   1.000
_cell.angle_alpha   90.00
_cell.angle_beta   90.00
_cell.angle_gamma   90.00
#
_symmetry.space_group_name_H-M   'P 1'
#
loop_
_entity.id
_entity.type
_entity.pdbx_description
1 polymer ?
#
loop_
_entity_poly.entity_id
_entity_poly.type
_entity_poly.pdbx_seq_one_letter_code
_entity_poly.pdbx_strand_id
1 'polypeptide(L)'
;MIGDIANIATAIAVLLAAGGLWAQTRARKFELALVYVQQYWKIEEDLAREGPLSAATPNGYRYLRLCEDEFDAARQGWIDISIWRIWHDGMRSELKVLHPDQLTKFEQLHLCMTGAEGHSPTACPGLHTPGLRRKVSWWFERLLGS
;
A
#
# COMPACT_ATOMS: atom_id res chain seq x y z
N MET A 1 -35.97 3.52 -33.12
CA MET A 1 -36.55 4.28 -31.99
C MET A 1 -36.69 3.47 -30.71
N ILE A 2 -37.57 2.46 -30.57
CA ILE A 2 -37.69 1.69 -29.30
C ILE A 2 -36.40 0.88 -28.99
N GLY A 3 -35.74 0.33 -30.01
CA GLY A 3 -34.46 -0.39 -29.84
C GLY A 3 -33.29 0.49 -29.40
N ASP A 4 -33.27 1.77 -29.81
CA ASP A 4 -32.20 2.71 -29.44
C ASP A 4 -32.31 3.11 -27.97
N ILE A 5 -33.54 3.29 -27.47
CA ILE A 5 -33.82 3.58 -26.06
C ILE A 5 -33.41 2.40 -25.17
N ALA A 6 -33.70 1.16 -25.60
CA ALA A 6 -33.30 -0.04 -24.87
C ALA A 6 -31.77 -0.16 -24.75
N ASN A 7 -31.03 0.09 -25.83
CA ASN A 7 -29.56 0.04 -25.81
C ASN A 7 -28.94 1.10 -24.91
N ILE A 8 -29.48 2.32 -24.90
CA ILE A 8 -29.02 3.40 -24.01
C ILE A 8 -29.30 3.03 -22.55
N ALA A 9 -30.49 2.51 -22.24
CA ALA A 9 -30.84 2.09 -20.89
C ALA A 9 -29.93 0.96 -20.38
N THR A 10 -29.62 -0.03 -21.24
CA THR A 10 -28.67 -1.10 -20.89
C THR A 10 -27.26 -0.56 -20.67
N ALA A 11 -26.78 0.38 -21.50
CA ALA A 11 -25.46 0.98 -21.32
C ALA A 11 -25.34 1.74 -19.99
N ILE A 12 -26.38 2.51 -19.62
CA ILE A 12 -26.44 3.21 -18.33
C ILE A 12 -26.44 2.21 -17.18
N ALA A 13 -27.22 1.12 -17.28
CA ALA A 13 -27.26 0.08 -16.25
C ALA A 13 -25.89 -0.59 -16.05
N VAL A 14 -25.15 -0.86 -17.14
CA VAL A 14 -23.79 -1.41 -17.08
C VAL A 14 -22.83 -0.42 -16.42
N LEU A 15 -22.90 0.87 -16.75
CA LEU A 15 -22.06 1.90 -16.13
C LEU A 15 -22.35 2.06 -14.63
N LEU A 16 -23.62 2.05 -14.22
CA LEU A 16 -24.01 2.10 -12.82
C LEU A 16 -23.55 0.85 -12.05
N ALA A 17 -23.70 -0.34 -12.64
CA ALA A 17 -23.22 -1.59 -12.04
C ALA A 17 -21.68 -1.59 -11.90
N ALA A 18 -20.96 -1.11 -12.92
CA ALA A 18 -19.51 -0.94 -12.86
C ALA A 18 -19.09 0.07 -11.78
N GLY A 19 -19.82 1.19 -11.65
CA GLY A 19 -19.61 2.17 -10.59
C GLY A 19 -19.85 1.60 -9.19
N GLY A 20 -20.92 0.82 -9.01
CA GLY A 20 -21.22 0.13 -7.75
C GLY A 20 -20.13 -0.88 -7.36
N LEU A 21 -19.67 -1.68 -8.33
CA LEU A 21 -18.55 -2.61 -8.13
C LEU A 21 -17.27 -1.86 -7.74
N TRP A 22 -16.97 -0.74 -8.41
CA TRP A 22 -15.81 0.09 -8.09
C TRP A 22 -15.89 0.67 -6.67
N ALA A 23 -17.03 1.25 -6.28
CA ALA A 23 -17.24 1.78 -4.93
C ALA A 23 -17.10 0.68 -3.85
N GLN A 24 -17.67 -0.50 -4.09
CA GLN A 24 -17.54 -1.64 -3.17
C GLN A 24 -16.09 -2.11 -3.03
N THR A 25 -15.34 -2.16 -4.14
CA THR A 25 -13.91 -2.50 -4.07
C THR A 25 -13.10 -1.46 -3.30
N ARG A 26 -13.42 -0.16 -3.44
CA ARG A 26 -12.77 0.91 -2.69
C ARG A 26 -13.07 0.82 -1.19
N ALA A 27 -14.33 0.54 -0.81
CA ALA A 27 -14.72 0.33 0.58
C ALA A 27 -13.97 -0.85 1.22
N ARG A 28 -13.88 -1.99 0.53
CA ARG A 28 -13.12 -3.16 1.02
C ARG A 28 -11.63 -2.87 1.19
N LYS A 29 -11.03 -2.11 0.27
CA LYS A 29 -9.63 -1.69 0.39
C LYS A 29 -9.43 -0.78 1.61
N PHE A 30 -10.37 0.11 1.87
CA PHE A 30 -10.33 1.00 3.03
C PHE A 30 -10.47 0.23 4.35
N GLU A 31 -11.39 -0.74 4.43
CA GLU A 31 -11.53 -1.62 5.60
C GLU A 31 -10.24 -2.40 5.90
N LEU A 32 -9.59 -2.94 4.87
CA LEU A 32 -8.29 -3.61 5.03
C LEU A 32 -7.22 -2.64 5.54
N ALA A 33 -7.12 -1.45 4.95
CA ALA A 33 -6.17 -0.43 5.39
C ALA A 33 -6.39 -0.04 6.87
N LEU A 34 -7.64 -0.01 7.33
CA LEU A 34 -7.96 0.30 8.72
C LEU A 34 -7.42 -0.75 9.70
N VAL A 35 -7.44 -2.04 9.33
CA VAL A 35 -6.86 -3.12 10.15
C VAL A 35 -5.35 -2.92 10.31
N TYR A 36 -4.67 -2.59 9.22
CA TYR A 36 -3.23 -2.32 9.23
C TYR A 36 -2.88 -1.10 10.09
N VAL A 37 -3.64 -0.01 9.97
CA VAL A 37 -3.47 1.19 10.82
C VAL A 37 -3.64 0.83 12.31
N GLN A 38 -4.64 0.02 12.67
CA GLN A 38 -4.83 -0.42 14.05
C GLN A 38 -3.65 -1.26 14.58
N GLN A 39 -3.09 -2.13 13.74
CA GLN A 39 -1.92 -2.92 14.11
C GLN A 39 -0.67 -2.05 14.28
N TYR A 40 -0.48 -1.06 13.40
CA TYR A 40 0.60 -0.09 13.50
C TYR A 40 0.57 0.63 14.84
N TRP A 41 -0.55 1.25 15.21
CA TRP A 41 -0.66 2.01 16.47
C TRP A 41 -0.39 1.14 17.71
N LYS A 42 -0.86 -0.11 17.69
CA LYS A 42 -0.58 -1.05 18.77
C LYS A 42 0.92 -1.34 18.91
N ILE A 43 1.61 -1.54 17.79
CA ILE A 43 3.05 -1.80 17.79
C ILE A 43 3.84 -0.55 18.19
N GLU A 44 3.41 0.63 17.73
CA GLU A 44 4.04 1.90 18.10
C GLU A 44 3.92 2.16 19.61
N GLU A 45 2.74 1.94 20.20
CA GLU A 45 2.55 2.04 21.66
C GLU A 45 3.45 1.07 22.42
N ASP A 46 3.60 -0.16 21.93
CA ASP A 46 4.48 -1.17 22.53
C ASP A 46 5.96 -0.74 22.40
N LEU A 47 6.37 -0.22 21.24
CA LEU A 47 7.72 0.31 21.00
C LEU A 47 8.05 1.51 21.88
N ALA A 48 7.11 2.45 22.05
CA ALA A 48 7.27 3.63 22.88
C ALA A 48 7.58 3.27 24.36
N ARG A 49 7.16 2.08 24.82
CA ARG A 49 7.46 1.55 26.16
C ARG A 49 8.83 0.87 26.24
N GLU A 50 9.30 0.25 25.15
CA GLU A 50 10.52 -0.56 25.10
C GLU A 50 11.77 0.23 24.72
N GLY A 51 11.60 1.43 24.15
CA GLY A 51 12.69 2.32 23.77
C GLY A 51 12.95 2.34 22.26
N PRO A 52 14.19 2.58 21.81
CA PRO A 52 14.48 2.78 20.40
C PRO A 52 14.19 1.53 19.57
N LEU A 53 13.70 1.76 18.34
CA LEU A 53 13.43 0.70 17.38
C LEU A 53 14.70 -0.13 17.14
N SER A 54 14.57 -1.46 17.21
CA SER A 54 15.67 -2.41 16.99
C SER A 54 15.12 -3.73 16.48
N ALA A 55 15.70 -4.28 15.41
CA ALA A 55 15.28 -5.59 14.89
C ALA A 55 15.54 -6.76 15.85
N ALA A 56 16.36 -6.54 16.89
CA ALA A 56 16.66 -7.55 17.90
C ALA A 56 15.55 -7.69 18.95
N THR A 57 14.66 -6.69 19.09
CA THR A 57 13.54 -6.77 20.04
C THR A 57 12.32 -7.43 19.39
N PRO A 58 11.47 -8.13 20.17
CA PRO A 58 10.26 -8.74 19.63
C PRO A 58 9.34 -7.74 18.91
N ASN A 59 9.15 -6.55 19.46
CA ASN A 59 8.27 -5.55 18.86
C ASN A 59 8.92 -4.84 17.66
N GLY A 60 10.23 -4.61 17.67
CA GLY A 60 10.91 -4.10 16.48
C GLY A 60 10.89 -5.11 15.33
N TYR A 61 11.04 -6.40 15.60
CA TYR A 61 10.84 -7.44 14.59
C TYR A 61 9.40 -7.46 14.06
N ARG A 62 8.38 -7.37 14.95
CA ARG A 62 6.96 -7.32 14.54
C ARG A 62 6.66 -6.08 13.69
N TYR A 63 7.22 -4.93 14.05
CA TYR A 63 7.12 -3.69 13.29
C TYR A 63 7.71 -3.85 11.88
N LEU A 64 8.94 -4.37 11.79
CA LEU A 64 9.60 -4.61 10.49
C LEU A 64 8.82 -5.63 9.65
N ARG A 65 8.25 -6.65 10.30
CA ARG A 65 7.40 -7.62 9.61
C ARG A 65 6.13 -7.00 9.07
N LEU A 66 5.45 -6.15 9.86
CA LEU A 66 4.29 -5.39 9.41
C LEU A 66 4.64 -4.56 8.17
N CYS A 67 5.75 -3.83 8.22
CA CYS A 67 6.24 -3.03 7.09
C CYS A 67 6.47 -3.87 5.83
N GLU A 68 7.03 -5.08 5.94
CA GLU A 68 7.20 -6.01 4.79
C GLU A 68 5.84 -6.47 4.24
N ASP A 69 4.89 -6.80 5.11
CA ASP A 69 3.55 -7.22 4.70
C ASP A 69 2.79 -6.08 3.97
N GLU A 70 3.07 -4.81 4.29
CA GLU A 70 2.55 -3.63 3.58
C GLU A 70 3.08 -3.50 2.15
N PHE A 71 4.36 -3.79 1.94
CA PHE A 71 4.93 -3.83 0.59
C PHE A 71 4.23 -4.89 -0.26
N ASP A 72 3.95 -6.06 0.31
CA ASP A 72 3.20 -7.12 -0.35
C ASP A 72 1.75 -6.69 -0.66
N ALA A 73 1.06 -6.06 0.29
CA ALA A 73 -0.28 -5.53 0.07
C ALA A 73 -0.31 -4.44 -1.02
N ALA A 74 0.67 -3.54 -1.02
CA ALA A 74 0.84 -2.52 -2.04
C ALA A 74 1.13 -3.14 -3.42
N ARG A 75 1.99 -4.17 -3.48
CA ARG A 75 2.35 -4.90 -4.72
C ARG A 75 1.13 -5.59 -5.34
N GLN A 76 0.26 -6.14 -4.49
CA GLN A 76 -0.99 -6.79 -4.89
C GLN A 76 -2.13 -5.81 -5.22
N GLY A 77 -1.90 -4.50 -5.05
CA GLY A 77 -2.90 -3.45 -5.31
C GLY A 77 -4.05 -3.45 -4.29
N TRP A 78 -3.81 -3.98 -3.09
CA TRP A 78 -4.78 -3.95 -1.99
C TRP A 78 -4.84 -2.57 -1.34
N ILE A 79 -3.75 -1.82 -1.46
CA ILE A 79 -3.63 -0.45 -0.96
C ILE A 79 -3.68 0.52 -2.15
N ASP A 80 -4.42 1.61 -1.97
CA ASP A 80 -4.48 2.73 -2.91
C ASP A 80 -3.10 3.43 -3.01
N ILE A 81 -2.73 3.97 -4.16
CA ILE A 81 -1.41 4.59 -4.32
C ILE A 81 -1.22 5.80 -3.40
N SER A 82 -2.29 6.56 -3.13
CA SER A 82 -2.23 7.71 -2.23
C SER A 82 -1.86 7.29 -0.81
N ILE A 83 -2.49 6.21 -0.32
CA ILE A 83 -2.20 5.61 0.99
C ILE A 83 -0.76 5.06 0.99
N TRP A 84 -0.37 4.33 -0.05
CA TRP A 84 0.98 3.78 -0.17
C TRP A 84 2.07 4.86 -0.09
N ARG A 85 1.88 6.02 -0.71
CA ARG A 85 2.86 7.12 -0.65
C ARG A 85 3.10 7.58 0.79
N ILE A 86 2.02 7.81 1.54
CA ILE A 86 2.09 8.25 2.94
C ILE A 86 2.81 7.18 3.79
N TRP A 87 2.43 5.92 3.62
CA TRP A 87 3.04 4.81 4.35
C TRP A 87 4.52 4.62 4.02
N HIS A 88 4.89 4.68 2.74
CA HIS A 88 6.26 4.54 2.28
C HIS A 88 7.15 5.65 2.84
N ASP A 89 6.69 6.90 2.78
CA ASP A 89 7.44 8.04 3.30
C ASP A 89 7.61 7.94 4.83
N GLY A 90 6.54 7.57 5.56
CA GLY A 90 6.56 7.33 7.00
C GLY A 90 7.55 6.22 7.40
N MET A 91 7.41 5.02 6.82
CA MET A 91 8.32 3.91 7.06
C MET A 91 9.78 4.29 6.79
N ARG A 92 10.07 4.94 5.66
CA ARG A 92 11.44 5.37 5.36
C ARG A 92 11.97 6.37 6.37
N SER A 93 11.13 7.24 6.91
CA SER A 93 11.55 8.21 7.92
C SER A 93 11.94 7.53 9.23
N GLU A 94 11.14 6.56 9.68
CA GLU A 94 11.35 5.84 10.94
C GLU A 94 12.54 4.85 10.83
N LEU A 95 12.66 4.15 9.71
CA LEU A 95 13.68 3.11 9.53
C LEU A 95 15.10 3.65 9.28
N LYS A 96 15.27 4.96 9.05
CA LYS A 96 16.60 5.58 8.89
C LYS A 96 17.50 5.41 10.10
N VAL A 97 16.93 5.19 11.29
CA VAL A 97 17.69 4.99 12.52
C VAL A 97 18.30 3.58 12.61
N LEU A 98 17.82 2.64 11.80
CA LEU A 98 18.28 1.26 11.79
C LEU A 98 19.49 1.09 10.87
N HIS A 99 20.43 0.25 11.29
CA HIS A 99 21.53 -0.14 10.45
C HIS A 99 21.06 -1.16 9.38
N PRO A 100 21.56 -1.12 8.13
CA PRO A 100 21.05 -1.97 7.04
C PRO A 100 21.16 -3.49 7.26
N ASP A 101 22.09 -3.92 8.13
CA ASP A 101 22.26 -5.33 8.50
C ASP A 101 21.02 -5.90 9.22
N GLN A 102 20.34 -5.07 10.00
CA GLN A 102 19.10 -5.41 10.71
C GLN A 102 17.94 -5.69 9.76
N LEU A 103 18.02 -5.18 8.54
CA LEU A 103 16.98 -5.33 7.51
C LEU A 103 17.21 -6.53 6.60
N THR A 104 18.34 -7.22 6.67
CA THR A 104 18.70 -8.31 5.74
C THR A 104 17.69 -9.46 5.67
N LYS A 105 16.87 -9.64 6.71
CA LYS A 105 15.79 -10.64 6.76
C LYS A 105 14.49 -10.18 6.08
N PHE A 106 14.39 -8.90 5.75
CA PHE A 106 13.23 -8.24 5.19
C PHE A 106 13.62 -7.72 3.80
N GLU A 107 13.46 -8.58 2.79
CA GLU A 107 13.99 -8.37 1.43
C GLU A 107 13.54 -7.02 0.85
N GLN A 108 12.24 -6.72 0.95
CA GLN A 108 11.62 -5.55 0.33
C GLN A 108 12.06 -4.27 1.05
N LEU A 109 12.09 -4.29 2.39
CA LEU A 109 12.64 -3.20 3.18
C LEU A 109 14.13 -2.99 2.95
N HIS A 110 14.92 -4.06 2.89
CA HIS A 110 16.35 -3.98 2.62
C HIS A 110 16.59 -3.31 1.27
N LEU A 111 15.88 -3.72 0.22
CA LEU A 111 15.95 -3.11 -1.11
C LEU A 111 15.46 -1.66 -1.14
N CYS A 112 14.42 -1.34 -0.38
CA CYS A 112 13.94 0.04 -0.23
C CYS A 112 15.01 0.92 0.44
N MET A 113 15.60 0.47 1.54
CA MET A 113 16.53 1.28 2.33
C MET A 113 17.92 1.36 1.71
N THR A 114 18.36 0.35 0.96
CA THR A 114 19.66 0.33 0.25
C THR A 114 19.59 0.83 -1.19
N GLY A 115 18.38 0.94 -1.76
CA GLY A 115 18.17 1.51 -3.08
C GLY A 115 18.58 2.98 -3.15
N ALA A 116 18.57 3.54 -4.37
CA ALA A 116 18.93 4.95 -4.60
C ALA A 116 18.21 5.88 -3.60
N GLU A 117 18.98 6.80 -3.00
CA GLU A 117 18.47 7.79 -2.08
C GLU A 117 17.31 8.57 -2.73
N GLY A 118 16.20 8.70 -2.01
CA GLY A 118 15.09 9.55 -2.45
C GLY A 118 14.25 9.01 -3.63
N HIS A 119 14.29 7.71 -3.94
CA HIS A 119 13.37 7.16 -4.95
C HIS A 119 11.89 7.41 -4.58
N SER A 120 11.05 7.62 -5.60
CA SER A 120 9.60 7.79 -5.42
C SER A 120 8.95 6.51 -4.91
N PRO A 121 7.89 6.58 -4.06
CA PRO A 121 7.12 5.40 -3.63
C PRO A 121 6.64 4.53 -4.79
N THR A 122 6.38 5.13 -5.95
CA THR A 122 5.91 4.43 -7.17
C THR A 122 7.02 3.72 -7.94
N ALA A 123 8.26 4.13 -7.72
CA ALA A 123 9.48 3.59 -8.34
C ALA A 123 10.38 2.90 -7.30
N CYS A 124 9.79 2.46 -6.18
CA CYS A 124 10.53 1.84 -5.10
C CYS A 124 11.10 0.47 -5.53
N PRO A 125 12.41 0.20 -5.33
CA PRO A 125 13.03 -1.07 -5.68
C PRO A 125 12.41 -2.26 -4.94
N GLY A 126 12.10 -2.12 -3.65
CA GLY A 126 11.45 -3.17 -2.85
C GLY A 126 10.05 -3.55 -3.33
N LEU A 127 9.49 -2.77 -4.26
CA LEU A 127 8.13 -2.91 -4.77
C LEU A 127 8.05 -3.77 -6.05
N HIS A 128 9.15 -4.46 -6.41
CA HIS A 128 9.43 -5.17 -7.67
C HIS A 128 8.22 -5.69 -8.47
N THR A 129 8.39 -5.69 -9.80
CA THR A 129 7.43 -6.03 -10.88
C THR A 129 5.95 -5.95 -10.46
N PRO A 130 5.25 -4.82 -10.69
CA PRO A 130 3.86 -4.68 -10.30
C PRO A 130 3.01 -5.78 -10.93
N GLY A 131 2.24 -6.50 -10.10
CA GLY A 131 1.27 -7.48 -10.59
C GLY A 131 0.26 -6.81 -11.53
N LEU A 132 -0.37 -7.60 -12.42
CA LEU A 132 -1.28 -7.09 -13.47
C LEU A 132 -2.35 -6.13 -12.93
N ARG A 133 -2.88 -6.43 -11.73
CA ARG A 133 -3.90 -5.66 -11.00
C ARG A 133 -3.47 -4.22 -10.70
N ARG A 134 -2.18 -4.01 -10.45
CA ARG A 134 -1.60 -2.72 -10.09
C ARG A 134 -1.41 -1.79 -11.29
N LYS A 135 -1.14 -2.36 -12.47
CA LYS A 135 -1.01 -1.59 -13.73
C LYS A 135 -2.30 -0.86 -14.06
N VAL A 136 -3.45 -1.49 -13.85
CA VAL A 136 -4.76 -0.91 -14.18
C VAL A 136 -5.18 0.16 -13.17
N SER A 137 -5.10 -0.11 -11.86
CA SER A 137 -5.59 0.85 -10.86
C SER A 137 -4.80 2.16 -10.85
N TRP A 138 -3.47 2.09 -10.91
CA TRP A 138 -2.65 3.31 -10.87
C TRP A 138 -2.69 4.09 -12.17
N TRP A 139 -2.94 3.43 -13.31
CA TRP A 139 -3.12 4.11 -14.59
C TRP A 139 -4.41 4.95 -14.61
N PHE A 140 -5.52 4.42 -14.08
CA PHE A 140 -6.77 5.18 -13.95
C PHE A 140 -6.64 6.37 -12.99
N GLU A 141 -5.98 6.21 -11.85
CA GLU A 141 -5.74 7.31 -10.90
C GLU A 141 -4.83 8.39 -11.50
N ARG A 142 -3.85 8.02 -12.33
CA ARG A 142 -2.98 8.97 -13.05
C ARG A 142 -3.72 9.75 -14.14
N LEU A 143 -4.82 9.20 -14.67
CA LEU A 143 -5.66 9.87 -15.69
C LEU A 143 -6.75 10.75 -15.08
N LEU A 144 -7.19 10.44 -13.85
CA LEU A 144 -8.31 11.12 -13.18
C LEU A 144 -7.85 12.06 -12.04
N GLY A 145 -6.59 12.03 -11.65
CA GLY A 145 -6.03 12.82 -10.56
C GLY A 145 -4.94 13.81 -11.01
N SER A 146 -5.36 15.05 -11.27
CA SER A 146 -4.56 16.28 -11.21
C SER A 146 -5.25 17.27 -10.29
#